data_AF-A0A7J6AJW4-F1
#
_entry.id   AF-A0A7J6AJW4-F1
#
_cell.length_a   1.000
_cell.length_b   1.000
_cell.length_c   1.000
_cell.angle_alpha   90.00
_cell.angle_beta   90.00
_cell.angle_gamma   90.00
#
_symmetry.space_group_name_H-M   'P 1'
#
loop_
_entity.id
_entity.type
_entity.pdbx_description
1 polymer ?
#
loop_
_entity_poly.entity_id
_entity_poly.type
_entity_poly.pdbx_seq_one_letter_code
_entity_poly.pdbx_strand_id
1 'polypeptide(L)' 'MAGFAINLQLILSKPQACFKLNGIKGGYQESSLLGELVTLSELEPKADNCTKVLVWHTRTERPQLVNEGKKGFTDFNVEI' A
#
# COMPACT_ATOMS: atom_id res chain seq x y z
N MET A 1 -2.68 -0.42 -1.58
CA MET A 1 -2.01 -1.75 -1.62
C MET A 1 -2.18 -2.45 -0.27
N ALA A 2 -2.82 -3.62 -0.21
CA ALA A 2 -2.92 -4.41 1.04
C ALA A 2 -3.19 -5.91 0.81
N GLY A 3 -3.13 -6.40 -0.44
CA GLY A 3 -3.69 -7.71 -0.82
C GLY A 3 -2.73 -8.89 -0.83
N PHE A 4 -1.44 -8.69 -0.55
CA PHE A 4 -0.45 -9.76 -0.56
C PHE A 4 0.64 -9.53 0.50
N ALA A 5 1.37 -10.60 0.82
CA ALA A 5 2.60 -10.58 1.60
C ALA A 5 3.68 -11.37 0.84
N ILE A 6 4.95 -11.04 1.07
CA ILE A 6 6.08 -11.66 0.37
C ILE A 6 7.04 -12.25 1.39
N ASN A 7 7.46 -13.49 1.18
CA ASN A 7 8.49 -14.13 1.98
C ASN A 7 9.82 -13.35 1.87
N LEU A 8 10.45 -13.04 3.00
CA LEU A 8 11.72 -12.31 3.05
C LEU A 8 12.81 -12.97 2.19
N GLN A 9 12.90 -14.30 2.18
CA GLN A 9 13.87 -15.02 1.37
C GLN A 9 13.71 -14.76 -0.12
N LEU A 10 12.48 -14.59 -0.61
CA LEU A 10 12.21 -14.27 -2.02
C LEU A 10 12.64 -12.84 -2.38
N ILE A 11 12.46 -11.90 -1.46
CA ILE A 11 12.96 -10.53 -1.64
C ILE A 11 14.50 -10.54 -1.69
N LEU A 12 15.15 -11.24 -0.76
CA LEU A 12 16.61 -11.32 -0.70
C LEU A 12 17.22 -12.05 -1.90
N SER A 13 16.52 -13.02 -2.49
CA SER A 13 17.00 -13.73 -3.69
C SER A 13 16.83 -12.92 -4.98
N LYS A 14 16.00 -11.87 -4.96
CA LYS A 14 15.72 -10.99 -6.11
C LYS A 14 16.00 -9.53 -5.77
N PRO A 15 17.27 -9.16 -5.51
CA PRO A 15 17.64 -7.85 -4.97
C PRO A 15 17.36 -6.67 -5.91
N GLN A 16 17.11 -6.92 -7.20
CA GLN A 16 16.76 -5.89 -8.17
C GLN A 16 15.25 -5.63 -8.26
N ALA A 17 14.42 -6.52 -7.69
CA ALA A 17 12.98 -6.39 -7.74
C ALA A 17 12.51 -5.22 -6.87
N CYS A 18 12.00 -4.18 -7.51
CA CYS A 18 11.56 -2.97 -6.84
C CYS A 18 10.31 -2.37 -7.48
N PHE A 19 9.62 -1.52 -6.72
CA PHE A 19 8.55 -0.70 -7.31
C PHE A 19 9.16 0.35 -8.23
N LYS A 20 8.70 0.38 -9.48
CA LYS A 20 9.12 1.37 -10.47
C LYS A 20 8.37 2.67 -10.26
N LEU A 21 9.11 3.76 -10.10
CA LEU A 21 8.56 5.10 -9.86
C LEU A 21 7.97 5.73 -11.14
N ASN A 22 8.65 5.53 -12.27
CA ASN A 22 8.33 6.17 -13.54
C ASN A 22 8.01 5.12 -14.61
N GLY A 23 7.29 5.54 -15.66
CA GLY A 23 7.01 4.69 -16.82
C GLY A 23 5.99 3.58 -16.58
N ILE A 24 5.30 3.59 -15.43
CA ILE A 24 4.26 2.62 -15.09
C ILE A 24 2.89 3.27 -15.21
N LYS A 25 1.98 2.57 -15.90
CA LYS A 25 0.58 2.98 -16.00
C LYS A 25 -0.09 2.90 -14.62
N GLY A 26 -1.02 3.81 -14.33
CA GLY A 26 -1.83 3.74 -13.11
C GLY A 26 -2.46 2.34 -12.92
N GLY A 27 -2.28 1.76 -11.73
CA GLY A 27 -2.75 0.42 -11.38
C GLY A 27 -1.82 -0.75 -11.74
N TYR A 28 -0.61 -0.50 -12.24
CA TYR A 28 0.35 -1.54 -12.64
C TYR A 28 1.61 -1.61 -11.75
N GLN A 29 1.68 -0.80 -10.70
CA GLN A 29 2.85 -0.76 -9.82
C GLN A 29 3.02 -2.11 -9.09
N GLU A 30 1.92 -2.70 -8.67
CA GLU A 30 1.84 -4.03 -8.07
C GLU A 30 2.30 -5.13 -9.00
N SER A 31 1.77 -5.15 -10.22
CA SER A 31 2.11 -6.13 -11.24
C SER A 31 3.57 -6.03 -11.66
N SER A 32 4.14 -4.82 -11.71
CA SER A 32 5.55 -4.63 -12.04
C SER A 32 6.48 -5.27 -11.02
N LEU A 33 6.16 -5.20 -9.72
CA LEU A 33 6.98 -5.85 -8.69
C LEU A 33 6.76 -7.37 -8.70
N LEU A 34 5.50 -7.80 -8.66
CA LEU A 34 5.17 -9.23 -8.56
C LEU A 34 5.62 -10.02 -9.78
N GLY A 35 5.58 -9.42 -10.98
CA GLY A 35 6.06 -10.07 -12.21
C GLY A 35 7.56 -10.35 -12.20
N GLU A 36 8.35 -9.63 -11.41
CA GLU A 36 9.78 -9.93 -11.21
C GLU A 36 9.97 -11.02 -10.12
N LEU A 37 9.03 -11.15 -9.20
CA LEU A 37 9.14 -12.01 -8.01
C LEU A 37 8.55 -13.40 -8.16
N VAL A 38 7.43 -13.58 -8.86
CA VAL A 38 6.65 -14.82 -8.79
C VAL A 38 5.77 -15.02 -10.03
N THR A 39 5.39 -16.26 -10.32
CA THR A 39 4.37 -16.60 -11.33
C THR A 39 2.99 -16.80 -10.70
N LEU A 40 1.93 -16.77 -11.50
CA LEU A 40 0.56 -16.92 -11.01
C LEU A 40 0.33 -18.26 -10.27
N SER A 41 0.99 -19.33 -10.72
CA SER A 41 0.89 -20.69 -10.14
C SER A 41 1.58 -20.85 -8.79
N GLU A 42 2.53 -19.96 -8.46
CA GLU A 42 3.27 -20.00 -7.19
C GLU A 42 2.58 -19.18 -6.09
N LEU A 43 1.49 -18.49 -6.39
CA LEU A 43 0.74 -17.72 -5.40
C LEU A 43 0.02 -18.66 -4.42
N GLU A 44 0.13 -18.33 -3.13
CA GLU A 44 -0.52 -19.07 -2.06
C GLU A 44 -1.83 -18.39 -1.64
N PRO A 45 -3.02 -18.91 -2.02
CA PRO A 45 -4.29 -18.29 -1.64
C PRO A 45 -4.47 -18.33 -0.12
N LYS A 46 -4.85 -17.19 0.47
CA LYS A 46 -5.17 -17.04 1.90
C LYS A 46 -6.64 -16.69 2.08
N ALA A 47 -7.06 -16.42 3.31
CA ALA A 47 -8.44 -16.00 3.63
C ALA A 47 -9.50 -16.96 3.08
N ASP A 48 -9.32 -18.26 3.36
CA ASP A 48 -10.23 -19.35 2.93
C ASP A 48 -10.42 -19.38 1.40
N ASN A 49 -9.33 -19.64 0.69
CA ASN A 49 -9.27 -19.61 -0.78
C ASN A 49 -9.84 -18.32 -1.40
N CYS A 50 -9.44 -17.17 -0.85
CA CYS A 50 -9.87 -15.84 -1.28
C CYS A 50 -11.39 -15.58 -1.16
N THR A 51 -12.10 -16.29 -0.27
CA THR A 51 -13.54 -16.10 -0.04
C THR A 51 -13.87 -15.16 1.13
N LYS A 52 -12.90 -14.85 1.99
CA LYS A 52 -13.08 -13.95 3.15
C LYS A 52 -12.37 -12.61 2.96
N VAL A 53 -13.03 -11.53 3.36
CA VAL A 53 -12.43 -10.19 3.42
C VAL A 53 -11.85 -9.98 4.82
N LEU A 54 -10.53 -9.84 4.89
CA LEU A 54 -9.79 -9.65 6.15
C LEU A 54 -9.06 -8.30 6.23
N VAL A 55 -9.17 -7.47 5.19
CA VAL A 55 -8.53 -6.15 5.11
C VAL A 55 -9.40 -5.18 4.31
N TRP A 56 -9.44 -3.91 4.73
CA TRP A 56 -10.24 -2.84 4.10
C TRP A 56 -9.36 -1.63 3.79
N HIS A 57 -9.52 -1.06 2.61
CA HIS A 57 -8.79 0.13 2.18
C HIS A 57 -9.54 1.41 2.53
N THR A 58 -9.73 1.66 3.83
CA THR A 58 -10.42 2.86 4.32
C THR A 58 -9.62 4.13 4.02
N ARG A 59 -10.30 5.26 3.86
CA ARG A 59 -9.66 6.57 3.73
C ARG A 59 -10.30 7.55 4.70
N THR A 60 -9.48 8.38 5.31
CA THR A 60 -9.93 9.50 6.13
C THR A 60 -10.35 10.65 5.22
N GLU A 61 -11.48 11.28 5.53
CA GLU A 61 -11.88 12.52 4.85
C GLU A 61 -10.96 13.68 5.23
N ARG A 62 -10.90 14.70 4.37
CA ARG A 62 -10.12 15.90 4.68
C ARG A 62 -10.79 16.64 5.85
N PRO A 63 -10.08 16.89 6.97
CA PRO A 63 -10.66 17.61 8.09
C PRO A 63 -10.98 19.06 7.69
N GLN A 64 -12.07 19.59 8.24
CA GLN A 64 -12.43 20.99 8.05
C GLN A 64 -11.77 21.84 9.14
N LEU A 65 -10.70 22.55 8.76
CA LEU A 65 -9.95 23.44 9.66
C LEU A 65 -10.33 24.91 9.47
N VAL A 66 -11.59 25.19 9.10
CA VAL A 66 -12.07 26.55 8.80
C VAL A 66 -11.88 27.48 10.02
N ASN A 67 -12.03 26.94 11.23
CA ASN A 67 -11.89 27.70 12.47
C ASN A 67 -10.44 28.00 12.87
N GLU A 68 -9.43 27.37 12.28
CA GLU A 68 -8.02 27.74 12.49
C GLU A 68 -7.70 29.13 11.92
N GLY A 69 -8.48 29.58 10.93
CA GLY A 69 -8.25 30.86 10.25
C GLY A 69 -6.85 30.97 9.64
N LYS A 70 -6.43 32.20 9.30
CA LYS A 70 -5.12 32.44 8.68
C LYS A 70 -3.97 32.58 9.69
N LYS A 71 -4.28 32.84 10.97
CA LYS A 71 -3.30 33.10 12.02
C LYS A 71 -3.09 31.91 12.96
N GLY A 72 -3.86 30.82 12.78
CA GLY A 72 -3.98 29.73 13.75
C GLY A 72 -4.96 30.09 14.88
N PHE A 73 -5.68 29.09 15.37
CA PHE A 73 -6.56 29.20 16.53
C PHE A 73 -6.09 28.31 17.67
N THR A 74 -5.73 27.06 17.39
CA THR A 74 -5.24 26.12 18.40
C THR A 74 -3.76 26.36 18.76
N ASP A 75 -3.34 25.84 19.92
CA ASP A 75 -1.94 25.83 20.32
C ASP A 75 -1.11 24.92 19.41
N PHE A 76 -0.14 25.50 18.71
CA PHE A 76 0.76 24.79 17.79
C PHE A 76 1.68 23.77 18.48
N ASN A 77 1.80 23.81 19.80
CA ASN A 77 2.62 22.86 20.57
C ASN A 77 1.86 21.58 20.95
N VAL A 78 0.56 21.50 20.65
CA VAL A 78 -0.24 20.30 20.91
C VAL A 78 -0.21 19.40 19.68
N GLU A 79 0.35 18.21 19.82
CA GLU A 79 0.27 17.14 18.81
C GLU A 79 -1.17 16.58 18.77
N ILE A 80 -1.73 16.49 17.56
CA ILE A 80 -3.09 15.98 17.29
C ILE A 80 -2.99 14.74 16.40
#